data_AF-A0A2E6QP77-F1
#
_entry.id   AF-A0A2E6QP77-F1
#
_cell.length_a   1.000
_cell.length_b   1.000
_cell.length_c   1.000
_cell.angle_alpha   90.00
_cell.angle_beta   90.00
_cell.angle_gamma   90.00
#
_symmetry.space_group_name_H-M   'P 1'
#
loop_
_entity.id
_entity.type
_entity.pdbx_description
1 polymer ?
#
loop_
_entity_poly.entity_id
_entity_poly.type
_entity_poly.pdbx_seq_one_letter_code
_entity_poly.pdbx_strand_id
1 'polypeptide(L)'
;IAWQEHPDYRADQAYNEVLRLPLLGAGHETRAAIALALFYRYTGKDNPKRTSVAAALVSPETVLRMKVLGQAARLGLTLSGGQPHLLKAFALRLDETYLTLEAPAKQGEMVGEVVTRRLSTLAQVVGRSPRVSIRQ
;
A
#
# COMPACT_ATOMS: atom_id res chain seq x y z
N ILE A 1 6.91 -8.68 -8.14
CA ILE A 1 8.15 -8.64 -8.94
C ILE A 1 9.39 -8.65 -8.04
N ALA A 2 9.74 -7.58 -7.30
CA ALA A 2 10.97 -7.53 -6.48
C ALA A 2 10.91 -8.23 -5.10
N TRP A 3 10.27 -9.39 -4.95
CA TRP A 3 10.20 -10.09 -3.64
C TRP A 3 11.49 -10.84 -3.29
N GLN A 4 12.24 -11.27 -4.31
CA GLN A 4 13.52 -11.97 -4.17
C GLN A 4 14.70 -11.01 -3.92
N GLU A 5 14.53 -9.72 -4.22
CA GLU A 5 15.53 -8.69 -4.01
C GLU A 5 15.84 -8.48 -2.51
N HIS A 6 17.00 -7.90 -2.21
CA HIS A 6 17.36 -7.52 -0.83
C HIS A 6 16.32 -6.52 -0.27
N PRO A 7 15.87 -6.66 1.00
CA PRO A 7 14.83 -5.81 1.59
C PRO A 7 15.03 -4.31 1.39
N ASP A 8 16.28 -3.83 1.47
CA ASP A 8 16.62 -2.41 1.34
C ASP A 8 16.46 -1.86 -0.09
N TYR A 9 16.53 -2.72 -1.11
CA TYR A 9 16.46 -2.33 -2.52
C TYR A 9 15.12 -2.67 -3.18
N ARG A 10 14.26 -3.49 -2.56
CA ARG A 10 13.00 -3.98 -3.17
C ARG A 10 12.14 -2.87 -3.74
N ALA A 11 12.03 -1.75 -3.02
CA ALA A 11 11.24 -0.61 -3.43
C ALA A 11 11.77 0.03 -4.71
N ASP A 12 13.08 0.28 -4.76
CA ASP A 12 13.75 0.90 -5.89
C ASP A 12 13.76 0.00 -7.10
N GLN A 13 14.03 -1.29 -6.88
CA GLN A 13 14.04 -2.28 -7.94
C GLN A 13 12.65 -2.43 -8.55
N ALA A 14 11.60 -2.62 -7.75
CA ALA A 14 10.23 -2.70 -8.27
C ALA A 14 9.80 -1.44 -9.02
N TYR A 15 10.16 -0.27 -8.50
CA TYR A 15 9.87 1.02 -9.13
C TYR A 15 10.56 1.13 -10.50
N ASN A 16 11.88 0.89 -10.56
CA ASN A 16 12.66 1.01 -11.79
C ASN A 16 12.31 -0.07 -12.81
N GLU A 17 12.01 -1.28 -12.35
CA GLU A 17 11.60 -2.39 -13.22
C GLU A 17 10.32 -2.02 -13.98
N VAL A 18 9.26 -1.56 -13.29
CA VAL A 18 8.02 -1.14 -13.96
C VAL A 18 8.20 -0.01 -14.94
N LEU A 19 9.06 0.97 -14.63
CA LEU A 19 9.32 2.09 -15.55
C LEU A 19 10.01 1.65 -16.84
N ARG A 20 10.71 0.51 -16.83
CA ARG A 20 11.50 -0.01 -17.95
C ARG A 20 10.84 -1.20 -18.65
N LEU A 21 9.84 -1.82 -18.04
CA LEU A 21 9.14 -2.97 -18.61
C LEU A 21 8.36 -2.58 -19.88
N PRO A 22 8.41 -3.43 -20.94
CA PRO A 22 7.61 -3.25 -22.14
C PRO A 22 6.16 -3.69 -21.90
N LEU A 23 5.41 -2.91 -21.13
CA LEU A 23 3.99 -3.16 -20.85
C LEU A 23 3.13 -2.71 -22.04
N LEU A 24 2.77 -3.66 -22.90
CA LEU A 24 1.85 -3.41 -24.03
C LEU A 24 0.54 -2.78 -23.54
N GLY A 25 0.15 -1.67 -24.16
CA GLY A 25 -1.06 -0.91 -23.78
C GLY A 25 -0.93 0.01 -22.57
N ALA A 26 0.23 0.05 -21.89
CA ALA A 26 0.48 0.96 -20.77
C ALA A 26 1.37 2.15 -21.19
N GLY A 27 0.78 3.34 -21.24
CA GLY A 27 1.50 4.59 -21.50
C GLY A 27 2.49 4.97 -20.39
N HIS A 28 3.15 6.12 -20.55
CA HIS A 28 4.08 6.63 -19.53
C HIS A 28 3.39 6.89 -18.19
N GLU A 29 2.21 7.51 -18.21
CA GLU A 29 1.43 7.83 -17.01
C GLU A 29 1.00 6.56 -16.24
N THR A 30 0.53 5.54 -16.96
CA THR A 30 0.14 4.26 -16.36
C THR A 30 1.31 3.58 -15.68
N ARG A 31 2.48 3.54 -16.35
CA ARG A 31 3.71 2.98 -15.78
C ARG A 31 4.18 3.75 -14.56
N ALA A 32 4.14 5.09 -14.63
CA ALA A 32 4.45 5.95 -13.50
C ALA A 32 3.54 5.69 -12.30
N ALA A 33 2.22 5.59 -12.52
CA ALA A 33 1.25 5.28 -11.48
C ALA A 33 1.54 3.92 -10.80
N ILE A 34 1.77 2.87 -11.59
CA ILE A 34 2.09 1.53 -11.07
C ILE A 34 3.41 1.55 -10.29
N ALA A 35 4.44 2.24 -10.82
CA ALA A 35 5.73 2.36 -10.16
C ALA A 35 5.60 3.04 -8.78
N LEU A 36 4.82 4.13 -8.68
CA LEU A 36 4.53 4.80 -7.41
C LEU A 36 3.82 3.85 -6.44
N ALA A 37 2.78 3.14 -6.88
CA ALA A 37 2.05 2.19 -6.03
C ALA A 37 2.96 1.10 -5.48
N LEU A 38 3.86 0.54 -6.30
CA LEU A 38 4.83 -0.46 -5.86
C LEU A 38 5.85 0.12 -4.88
N PHE A 39 6.37 1.32 -5.15
CA PHE A 39 7.29 2.00 -4.24
C PHE A 39 6.66 2.14 -2.84
N TYR A 40 5.45 2.69 -2.77
CA TYR A 40 4.72 2.85 -1.51
C TYR A 40 4.35 1.53 -0.84
N ARG A 41 4.10 0.46 -1.61
CA ARG A 41 3.87 -0.89 -1.08
C ARG A 41 5.09 -1.43 -0.31
N TYR A 42 6.29 -1.16 -0.81
CA TYR A 42 7.52 -1.66 -0.20
C TYR A 42 8.05 -0.76 0.92
N THR A 43 7.99 0.57 0.78
CA THR A 43 8.54 1.50 1.78
C THR A 43 7.51 1.87 2.84
N GLY A 44 6.29 2.16 2.41
CA GLY A 44 5.28 2.84 3.20
C GLY A 44 5.63 4.30 3.54
N LYS A 45 6.56 4.94 2.81
CA LYS A 45 7.06 6.29 3.11
C LYS A 45 7.18 7.12 1.85
N ASP A 46 7.09 8.44 1.99
CA ASP A 46 7.45 9.36 0.91
C ASP A 46 8.96 9.44 0.74
N ASN A 47 9.38 9.52 -0.52
CA ASN A 47 10.78 9.81 -0.86
C ASN A 47 10.84 10.56 -2.19
N PRO A 48 10.66 11.89 -2.17
CA PRO A 48 10.65 12.71 -3.38
C PRO A 48 11.91 12.58 -4.22
N LYS A 49 13.08 12.33 -3.61
CA LYS A 49 14.33 12.09 -4.35
C LYS A 49 14.25 10.89 -5.29
N ARG A 50 13.44 9.88 -4.94
CA ARG A 50 13.28 8.64 -5.72
C ARG A 50 12.05 8.67 -6.62
N THR A 51 10.96 9.28 -6.16
CA THR A 51 9.66 9.20 -6.85
C THR A 51 9.32 10.41 -7.73
N SER A 52 10.12 11.49 -7.71
CA SER A 52 9.81 12.74 -8.42
C SER A 52 9.55 12.55 -9.92
N VAL A 53 10.35 11.71 -10.59
CA VAL A 53 10.21 11.48 -12.04
C VAL A 53 8.85 10.88 -12.37
N ALA A 54 8.43 9.82 -11.67
CA ALA A 54 7.10 9.24 -11.90
C ALA A 54 5.99 10.17 -11.42
N ALA A 55 6.17 10.87 -10.31
CA ALA A 55 5.18 11.81 -9.79
C ALA A 55 4.92 12.99 -10.74
N ALA A 56 5.93 13.43 -11.50
CA ALA A 56 5.77 14.49 -12.50
C ALA A 56 4.97 14.07 -13.74
N LEU A 57 4.79 12.77 -13.97
CA LEU A 57 4.07 12.21 -15.12
C LEU A 57 2.58 11.95 -14.84
N VAL A 58 2.10 12.23 -13.62
CA VAL A 58 0.72 11.97 -13.23
C VAL A 58 0.17 13.13 -12.41
N SER A 59 -1.15 13.25 -12.32
CA SER A 59 -1.77 14.27 -11.47
C SER A 59 -1.45 14.05 -9.97
N PRO A 60 -1.47 15.10 -9.14
CA PRO A 60 -1.35 14.97 -7.68
C PRO A 60 -2.41 14.02 -7.08
N GLU A 61 -3.63 14.00 -7.63
CA GLU A 61 -4.67 13.06 -7.23
C GLU A 61 -4.25 11.61 -7.49
N THR A 62 -3.66 11.33 -8.65
CA THR A 62 -3.14 10.00 -8.97
C THR A 62 -1.99 9.61 -8.05
N VAL A 63 -1.08 10.52 -7.72
CA VAL A 63 -0.02 10.26 -6.72
C VAL A 63 -0.64 9.83 -5.39
N LEU A 64 -1.63 10.57 -4.90
CA LEU A 64 -2.34 10.26 -3.65
C LEU A 64 -3.04 8.90 -3.74
N ARG A 65 -3.76 8.62 -4.83
CA ARG A 65 -4.44 7.34 -5.08
C ARG A 65 -3.46 6.16 -5.07
N MET A 66 -2.31 6.31 -5.72
CA MET A 66 -1.28 5.25 -5.77
C MET A 66 -0.61 5.06 -4.41
N LYS A 67 -0.45 6.13 -3.62
CA LYS A 67 0.02 6.05 -2.24
C LYS A 67 -0.95 5.27 -1.35
N VAL A 68 -2.25 5.58 -1.43
CA VAL A 68 -3.31 4.83 -0.74
C VAL A 68 -3.27 3.36 -1.15
N LEU A 69 -3.24 3.07 -2.45
CA LEU A 69 -3.20 1.71 -2.98
C LEU A 69 -1.98 0.92 -2.48
N GLY A 70 -0.78 1.50 -2.55
CA GLY A 70 0.45 0.85 -2.09
C GLY A 70 0.42 0.52 -0.60
N GLN A 71 0.00 1.48 0.23
CA GLN A 71 -0.11 1.31 1.67
C GLN A 71 -1.20 0.29 2.05
N ALA A 72 -2.35 0.31 1.37
CA ALA A 72 -3.41 -0.67 1.56
C ALA A 72 -2.94 -2.08 1.19
N ALA A 73 -2.24 -2.25 0.06
CA ALA A 73 -1.66 -3.53 -0.33
C ALA A 73 -0.59 -4.01 0.68
N ARG A 74 0.20 -3.10 1.26
CA ARG A 74 1.19 -3.39 2.30
C ARG A 74 0.54 -3.87 3.60
N LEU A 75 -0.55 -3.24 4.02
CA LEU A 75 -1.37 -3.67 5.15
C LEU A 75 -2.00 -5.04 4.88
N GLY A 76 -2.66 -5.21 3.73
CA GLY A 76 -3.32 -6.46 3.33
C GLY A 76 -2.35 -7.65 3.28
N LEU A 77 -1.12 -7.45 2.78
CA LEU A 77 -0.09 -8.50 2.79
C LEU A 77 0.32 -8.88 4.21
N THR A 78 0.39 -7.92 5.13
CA THR A 78 0.72 -8.18 6.54
C THR A 78 -0.37 -8.98 7.24
N LEU A 79 -1.64 -8.67 6.93
CA LEU A 79 -2.80 -9.36 7.50
C LEU A 79 -2.95 -10.80 6.98
N SER A 80 -2.65 -11.02 5.70
CA SER A 80 -2.97 -12.27 5.03
C SER A 80 -1.79 -13.20 4.79
N GLY A 81 -0.55 -12.73 4.96
CA GLY A 81 0.63 -13.46 4.51
C GLY A 81 0.60 -13.80 3.01
N GLY A 82 -0.19 -13.08 2.22
CA GLY A 82 -0.40 -13.35 0.79
C GLY A 82 -1.49 -14.38 0.49
N GLN A 83 -2.20 -14.89 1.50
CA GLN A 83 -3.28 -15.86 1.34
C GLN A 83 -4.62 -15.16 1.08
N PRO A 84 -5.24 -15.31 -0.11
CA PRO A 84 -6.46 -14.58 -0.45
C PRO A 84 -7.64 -14.86 0.48
N HIS A 85 -7.77 -16.09 0.97
CA HIS A 85 -8.86 -16.46 1.88
C HIS A 85 -8.75 -15.78 3.25
N LEU A 86 -7.53 -15.54 3.75
CA LEU A 86 -7.31 -14.77 4.97
C LEU A 86 -7.60 -13.28 4.75
N LEU A 87 -7.20 -12.72 3.59
CA LEU A 87 -7.47 -11.31 3.29
C LEU A 87 -8.97 -10.99 3.26
N LYS A 88 -9.78 -11.90 2.70
CA LYS A 88 -11.24 -11.75 2.62
C LYS A 88 -11.93 -11.66 3.99
N ALA A 89 -11.27 -12.09 5.06
CA ALA A 89 -11.81 -12.02 6.42
C ALA A 89 -11.76 -10.60 7.00
N PHE A 90 -10.91 -9.72 6.45
CA PHE A 90 -10.74 -8.35 6.91
C PHE A 90 -11.48 -7.35 6.01
N ALA A 91 -11.86 -6.21 6.57
CA ALA A 91 -12.40 -5.09 5.80
C ALA A 91 -11.83 -3.77 6.28
N LEU A 92 -11.74 -2.79 5.37
CA LEU A 92 -11.48 -1.40 5.71
C LEU A 92 -12.76 -0.60 5.52
N ARG A 93 -13.16 0.17 6.54
CA ARG A 93 -14.21 1.18 6.44
C ARG A 93 -13.62 2.55 6.67
N LEU A 94 -13.98 3.47 5.79
CA LEU A 94 -13.60 4.86 5.86
C LEU A 94 -14.83 5.68 6.24
N ASP A 95 -14.73 6.44 7.32
CA ASP A 95 -15.73 7.44 7.71
C ASP A 95 -15.07 8.82 7.82
N GLU A 96 -15.77 9.82 8.36
CA GLU A 96 -15.27 11.19 8.49
C GLU A 96 -14.08 11.31 9.47
N THR A 97 -14.00 10.44 10.46
CA THR A 97 -13.01 10.52 11.55
C THR A 97 -11.97 9.39 11.47
N TYR A 98 -12.41 8.19 11.11
CA TYR A 98 -11.62 6.97 11.23
C TYR A 98 -11.44 6.22 9.91
N LEU A 99 -10.28 5.59 9.80
CA LEU A 99 -10.07 4.42 8.96
C LEU A 99 -10.11 3.20 9.88
N THR A 100 -11.22 2.46 9.84
CA THR A 100 -11.46 1.30 10.68
C THR A 100 -11.03 0.02 9.96
N LEU A 101 -10.12 -0.74 10.56
CA LEU A 101 -9.86 -2.14 10.22
C LEU A 101 -10.81 -3.03 11.02
N GLU A 102 -11.69 -3.72 10.32
CA GLU A 102 -12.55 -4.73 10.91
C GLU A 102 -11.89 -6.10 10.76
N ALA A 103 -11.60 -6.72 11.90
CA ALA A 103 -11.03 -8.06 12.00
C ALA A 103 -12.05 -9.03 12.61
N PRO A 104 -12.10 -10.30 12.18
CA PRO A 104 -12.95 -11.30 12.83
C PRO A 104 -12.39 -11.71 14.19
N ALA A 105 -13.26 -12.09 15.13
CA ALA A 105 -12.87 -12.52 16.48
C ALA A 105 -11.76 -13.59 16.49
N LYS A 106 -11.85 -14.60 15.61
CA LYS A 106 -10.86 -15.69 15.50
C LYS A 106 -9.48 -15.25 15.01
N GLN A 107 -9.38 -14.08 14.39
CA GLN A 107 -8.14 -13.53 13.84
C GLN A 107 -7.73 -12.24 14.57
N GLY A 108 -8.38 -11.88 15.68
CA GLY A 108 -8.07 -10.68 16.46
C GLY A 108 -6.62 -10.66 16.95
N GLU A 109 -6.07 -11.82 17.30
CA GLU A 109 -4.66 -11.98 17.70
C GLU A 109 -3.66 -11.64 16.59
N MET A 110 -4.08 -11.72 15.32
CA MET A 110 -3.23 -11.34 14.18
C MET A 110 -3.06 -9.82 14.07
N VAL A 111 -3.88 -9.02 14.76
CA VAL A 111 -3.78 -7.55 14.80
C VAL A 111 -2.77 -7.13 15.87
N GLY A 112 -1.51 -7.45 15.60
CA GLY A 112 -0.38 -7.02 16.43
C GLY A 112 0.13 -5.61 16.10
N GLU A 113 1.20 -5.20 16.78
CA GLU A 113 1.82 -3.86 16.65
C GLU A 113 2.13 -3.48 15.18
N VAL A 114 2.65 -4.43 14.39
CA VAL A 114 3.01 -4.20 12.99
C VAL A 114 1.78 -3.84 12.14
N VAL A 115 0.65 -4.51 12.37
CA VAL A 115 -0.61 -4.22 11.67
C VAL A 115 -1.11 -2.85 12.07
N THR A 116 -1.15 -2.56 13.38
CA THR A 116 -1.59 -1.26 13.90
C THR A 116 -0.76 -0.12 13.33
N ARG A 117 0.57 -0.24 13.31
CA ARG A 117 1.47 0.78 12.72
C ARG A 117 1.19 1.01 11.24
N ARG A 118 0.95 -0.05 10.46
CA ARG A 118 0.64 0.06 9.03
C ARG A 118 -0.73 0.68 8.78
N LEU A 119 -1.72 0.33 9.61
CA LEU A 119 -3.03 0.97 9.59
C LEU A 119 -2.91 2.46 9.88
N SER A 120 -2.12 2.86 10.89
CA SER A 120 -1.85 4.27 11.19
C SER A 120 -1.22 5.01 10.02
N THR A 121 -0.24 4.39 9.34
CA THR A 121 0.37 5.00 8.14
C THR A 121 -0.66 5.17 7.01
N LEU A 122 -1.51 4.18 6.75
CA LEU A 122 -2.57 4.29 5.75
C LEU A 122 -3.61 5.35 6.13
N ALA A 123 -4.04 5.38 7.40
CA ALA A 123 -5.00 6.34 7.93
C ALA A 123 -4.49 7.78 7.78
N GLN A 124 -3.21 8.02 8.06
CA GLN A 124 -2.58 9.33 7.85
C GLN A 124 -2.64 9.78 6.38
N VAL A 125 -2.46 8.86 5.42
CA VAL A 125 -2.53 9.20 3.99
C VAL A 125 -3.94 9.63 3.58
N VAL A 126 -4.98 9.03 4.15
CA VAL A 126 -6.37 9.39 3.89
C VAL A 126 -6.91 10.47 4.85
N GLY A 127 -6.06 11.04 5.70
CA GLY A 127 -6.42 12.11 6.63
C GLY A 127 -7.41 11.67 7.71
N ARG A 128 -7.24 10.47 8.28
CA ARG A 128 -8.09 9.90 9.33
C ARG A 128 -7.29 9.33 10.48
N SER A 129 -7.96 9.10 11.60
CA SER A 129 -7.42 8.36 12.73
C SER A 129 -7.55 6.84 12.50
N PRO A 130 -6.57 6.00 12.87
CA PRO A 130 -6.68 4.56 12.76
C PRO A 130 -7.59 4.00 13.85
N ARG A 131 -8.40 2.99 13.52
CA ARG A 131 -9.23 2.25 14.49
C ARG A 131 -9.24 0.76 14.16
N VAL A 132 -9.16 -0.09 15.18
CA VAL A 132 -9.38 -1.53 15.03
C VAL A 132 -10.72 -1.88 15.66
N SER A 133 -11.51 -2.69 14.97
CA SER A 133 -12.79 -3.21 15.47
C SER A 133 -12.81 -4.73 15.28
N ILE A 134 -13.20 -5.46 16.33
CA ILE A 134 -13.38 -6.91 16.26
C ILE A 134 -14.86 -7.20 15.99
N ARG A 135 -15.15 -7.83 14.85
CA ARG A 135 -16.49 -8.35 14.52
C ARG A 135 -16.69 -9.70 15.20
N GLN A 136 -17.81 -9.87 15.90
CA GLN A 136 -18.24 -11.16 16.46
C GLN A 136 -18.71 -12.11 15.36
#